data_AF-A0A3D5SM90-F1
#
_entry.id   AF-A0A3D5SM90-F1
#
_cell.length_a   1.000
_cell.length_b   1.000
_cell.length_c   1.000
_cell.angle_alpha   90.00
_cell.angle_beta   90.00
_cell.angle_gamma   90.00
#
_symmetry.space_group_name_H-M   'P 1'
#
loop_
_entity.id
_entity.type
_entity.pdbx_description
1 polymer ?
#
loop_
_entity_poly.entity_id
_entity_poly.type
_entity_poly.pdbx_seq_one_letter_code
_entity_poly.pdbx_strand_id
1 'polypeptide(L)'
;NEISGDWGGKAYTDIMNGTADVIRRNSFIDKNRIGAAGASYGGYMINWIEGHNNDPRFRFKVLVSHDGVYNLSSMYGATEE
;
A
#
# COMPACT_ATOMS: atom_id res chain seq x y z
N ASN A 1 13.51 14.23 -8.09
CA ASN A 1 12.42 13.66 -8.91
C ASN A 1 12.23 12.16 -8.72
N GLU A 2 12.58 11.57 -7.57
CA GLU A 2 12.51 10.12 -7.40
C GLU A 2 11.18 9.58 -6.86
N ILE A 3 10.34 10.48 -6.32
CA ILE A 3 9.04 10.16 -5.69
C ILE A 3 7.89 10.77 -6.49
N SER A 4 8.07 11.99 -7.02
CA SER A 4 7.09 12.63 -7.89
C SER A 4 6.82 11.78 -9.12
N GLY A 5 5.56 11.37 -9.31
CA GLY A 5 5.13 10.49 -10.40
C GLY A 5 5.26 8.99 -10.11
N ASP A 6 5.90 8.59 -9.01
CA ASP A 6 6.09 7.18 -8.60
C ASP A 6 5.17 6.79 -7.44
N TRP A 7 3.88 7.06 -7.59
CA TRP A 7 2.91 6.87 -6.49
C TRP A 7 2.83 5.42 -6.01
N GLY A 8 3.10 4.44 -6.87
CA GLY A 8 3.04 3.00 -6.57
C GLY A 8 4.39 2.28 -6.50
N GLY A 9 5.52 2.95 -6.66
CA GLY A 9 6.83 2.27 -6.75
C GLY A 9 7.56 2.15 -5.44
N LYS A 10 8.43 3.11 -5.11
CA LYS A 10 9.34 3.02 -3.95
C LYS A 10 8.60 2.86 -2.63
N ALA A 11 7.53 3.64 -2.42
CA ALA A 11 6.73 3.55 -1.20
C ALA A 11 6.09 2.16 -1.01
N TYR A 12 5.58 1.56 -2.09
CA TYR A 12 5.08 0.18 -2.05
C TYR A 12 6.19 -0.81 -1.68
N THR A 13 7.36 -0.67 -2.32
CA THR A 13 8.52 -1.55 -2.07
C THR A 13 8.95 -1.51 -0.60
N ASP A 14 9.02 -0.32 -0.01
CA ASP A 14 9.38 -0.13 1.39
C ASP A 14 8.33 -0.72 2.33
N ILE A 15 7.04 -0.55 2.04
CA ILE A 15 5.95 -1.16 2.81
C ILE A 15 6.10 -2.69 2.79
N MET A 16 6.26 -3.30 1.62
CA MET A 16 6.37 -4.76 1.50
C MET A 16 7.61 -5.30 2.22
N ASN A 17 8.75 -4.60 2.10
CA ASN A 17 9.99 -4.99 2.76
C ASN A 17 9.92 -4.82 4.28
N GLY A 18 9.38 -3.70 4.76
CA GLY A 18 9.18 -3.43 6.18
C GLY A 18 8.24 -4.44 6.82
N THR A 19 7.10 -4.73 6.19
CA THR A 19 6.16 -5.75 6.68
C THR A 19 6.81 -7.14 6.73
N ALA A 20 7.53 -7.56 5.68
CA ALA A 20 8.22 -8.83 5.68
C ALA A 20 9.28 -8.94 6.79
N ASP A 21 10.04 -7.87 7.02
CA ASP A 21 11.08 -7.85 8.05
C ASP A 21 10.49 -7.90 9.46
N VAL A 22 9.40 -7.18 9.72
CA VAL A 22 8.67 -7.25 11.00
C VAL A 22 8.12 -8.64 11.26
N ILE A 23 7.49 -9.27 10.25
CA ILE A 23 7.00 -10.66 10.36
C ILE A 23 8.16 -11.61 10.67
N ARG A 24 9.28 -11.48 9.96
CA ARG A 24 10.46 -12.34 10.12
C ARG A 24 11.10 -12.24 11.50
N ARG A 25 11.16 -11.04 12.08
CA ARG A 25 11.83 -10.81 13.38
C ARG A 25 10.97 -11.19 14.59
N ASN A 26 9.66 -11.31 14.43
CA ASN A 26 8.73 -11.46 15.54
C ASN A 26 7.91 -12.75 15.42
N SER A 27 8.32 -13.81 16.13
CA SER A 27 7.70 -15.15 16.06
C SER A 27 6.25 -15.20 16.52
N PHE A 28 5.77 -14.20 17.25
CA PHE A 28 4.38 -14.09 17.67
C PHE A 28 3.44 -13.56 16.58
N ILE A 29 3.96 -13.10 15.43
CA ILE A 29 3.15 -12.59 14.31
C ILE A 29 2.79 -13.75 13.38
N ASP A 30 1.49 -13.97 13.17
CA ASP A 30 1.00 -14.93 12.18
C ASP A 30 0.99 -14.32 10.78
N LYS A 31 1.96 -14.71 9.95
CA LYS A 31 2.11 -14.24 8.56
C LYS A 31 0.90 -14.54 7.66
N ASN A 32 0.00 -15.43 8.06
CA ASN A 32 -1.20 -15.77 7.31
C ASN A 32 -2.41 -14.89 7.68
N ARG A 33 -2.29 -14.00 8.68
CA ARG A 33 -3.35 -13.12 9.18
C ARG A 33 -2.89 -11.66 9.26
N ILE A 34 -2.36 -11.15 8.16
CA ILE A 34 -1.90 -9.76 8.04
C ILE A 34 -3.00 -8.92 7.38
N GLY A 35 -3.31 -7.75 7.93
CA GLY A 35 -4.20 -6.76 7.32
C GLY A 35 -3.48 -5.45 7.05
N ALA A 36 -3.98 -4.66 6.10
CA ALA A 36 -3.52 -3.30 5.86
C ALA A 36 -4.69 -2.31 5.81
N ALA A 37 -4.45 -1.10 6.28
CA ALA A 37 -5.42 -0.01 6.28
C ALA A 37 -4.70 1.31 5.97
N GLY A 38 -5.37 2.21 5.26
CA GLY A 38 -4.80 3.49 4.88
C GLY A 38 -5.85 4.51 4.44
N ALA A 39 -5.54 5.79 4.69
CA ALA A 39 -6.36 6.91 4.26
C ALA A 39 -5.58 7.95 3.45
N SER A 40 -6.26 8.81 2.69
CA SER A 40 -5.62 9.78 1.78
C SER A 40 -4.66 9.07 0.80
N TYR A 41 -3.38 9.46 0.71
CA TYR A 41 -2.37 8.69 -0.05
C TYR A 41 -2.28 7.22 0.41
N GLY A 42 -2.48 6.95 1.70
CA GLY A 42 -2.56 5.59 2.21
C GLY A 42 -3.71 4.80 1.59
N GLY A 43 -4.86 5.44 1.31
CA GLY A 43 -5.97 4.78 0.62
C GLY A 43 -5.65 4.46 -0.84
N TYR A 44 -4.94 5.35 -1.54
CA TYR A 44 -4.34 5.03 -2.85
C TYR A 44 -3.45 3.78 -2.75
N MET A 45 -2.56 3.74 -1.75
CA MET A 45 -1.63 2.63 -1.57
C MET A 45 -2.35 1.32 -1.22
N ILE A 46 -3.46 1.36 -0.48
CA ILE A 46 -4.26 0.15 -0.23
C ILE A 46 -4.86 -0.38 -1.54
N ASN A 47 -5.41 0.49 -2.39
CA ASN A 47 -5.91 0.09 -3.70
C ASN A 47 -4.77 -0.44 -4.60
N TRP A 48 -3.59 0.16 -4.51
CA TRP A 48 -2.40 -0.31 -5.22
C TRP A 48 -1.98 -1.71 -4.74
N ILE A 49 -1.95 -1.93 -3.43
CA ILE A 49 -1.65 -3.23 -2.81
C ILE A 49 -2.66 -4.28 -3.25
N GLU A 50 -3.95 -3.95 -3.35
CA GLU A 50 -4.99 -4.89 -3.82
C GLU A 50 -4.63 -5.53 -5.17
N GLY A 51 -4.16 -4.72 -6.13
CA GLY A 51 -3.70 -5.20 -7.44
C GLY A 51 -2.36 -5.94 -7.44
N HIS A 52 -1.56 -5.80 -6.37
CA HIS A 52 -0.19 -6.31 -6.28
C HIS A 52 0.04 -7.26 -5.08
N ASN A 53 -1.02 -7.80 -4.47
CA ASN A 53 -0.96 -8.63 -3.26
C ASN A 53 -0.50 -10.08 -3.56
N ASN A 54 0.68 -10.22 -4.15
CA ASN A 54 1.26 -11.49 -4.61
C ASN A 54 2.66 -11.77 -4.04
N ASP A 55 3.11 -11.00 -3.05
CA ASP A 55 4.40 -11.22 -2.38
C ASP A 55 4.50 -12.65 -1.81
N PRO A 56 5.60 -13.38 -2.07
CA PRO A 56 5.74 -14.75 -1.59
C PRO A 56 5.98 -14.85 -0.08
N ARG A 57 6.38 -13.76 0.60
CA ARG A 57 6.74 -13.75 2.02
C ARG A 57 5.51 -13.72 2.92
N PHE A 58 4.46 -13.02 2.49
CA PHE A 58 3.17 -12.89 3.19
C PHE A 58 2.11 -12.34 2.21
N ARG A 59 0.84 -12.40 2.60
CA ARG A 59 -0.25 -11.74 1.86
C ARG A 59 -1.16 -11.01 2.82
N PHE A 60 -1.67 -9.87 2.39
CA PHE A 60 -2.73 -9.18 3.12
C PHE A 60 -4.06 -9.95 2.95
N LYS A 61 -4.72 -10.28 4.05
CA LYS A 61 -6.03 -10.95 4.09
C LYS A 61 -7.20 -9.98 4.13
N VAL A 62 -6.94 -8.76 4.60
CA VAL A 62 -7.92 -7.69 4.68
C VAL A 62 -7.24 -6.40 4.29
N LEU A 63 -7.94 -5.61 3.47
CA LEU A 63 -7.51 -4.30 3.00
C LEU A 63 -8.62 -3.30 3.33
N VAL A 64 -8.26 -2.19 3.97
CA VAL A 64 -9.19 -1.10 4.33
C VAL A 64 -8.71 0.19 3.68
N SER A 65 -9.37 0.57 2.59
CA SER A 65 -9.14 1.82 1.89
C SER A 65 -10.17 2.86 2.34
N HIS A 66 -9.73 4.02 2.81
CA HIS A 66 -10.61 5.05 3.37
C HIS A 66 -10.26 6.44 2.83
N ASP A 67 -11.22 7.16 2.27
CA ASP A 67 -11.03 8.56 1.82
C ASP A 67 -9.71 8.79 1.06
N GLY A 68 -9.43 7.87 0.11
CA GLY A 68 -8.16 7.78 -0.59
C GLY A 68 -8.27 8.22 -2.04
N VAL A 69 -7.15 8.63 -2.61
CA VAL A 69 -7.08 8.94 -4.05
C VAL A 69 -7.26 7.63 -4.83
N TYR A 70 -8.37 7.50 -5.56
CA TYR A 70 -8.64 6.33 -6.39
C TYR A 70 -8.20 6.52 -7.84
N ASN A 71 -8.35 7.73 -8.37
CA ASN A 71 -8.01 8.07 -9.76
C ASN A 71 -7.15 9.33 -9.80
N LEU A 72 -5.88 9.15 -10.20
CA LEU A 72 -4.91 10.26 -10.29
C LEU A 72 -5.27 11.27 -11.37
N SER A 73 -5.88 10.85 -12.48
CA SER A 73 -6.34 11.75 -13.55
C SER A 73 -7.48 12.64 -13.08
N SER A 74 -8.45 12.07 -12.34
CA SER A 74 -9.53 12.85 -11.74
C SER A 74 -9.03 13.82 -10.68
N MET A 75 -8.05 13.41 -9.86
CA MET A 75 -7.43 14.30 -8.87
C MET A 75 -6.72 15.48 -9.54
N TYR A 76 -5.94 15.23 -10.59
CA TYR A 76 -5.29 16.28 -11.35
C TYR A 76 -6.31 17.27 -11.92
N GLY A 77 -7.40 16.78 -12.54
CA GLY A 77 -8.45 17.63 -13.09
C GLY A 77 -9.30 18.39 -12.05
N ALA A 78 -9.28 17.99 -10.78
CA ALA A 78 -9.96 18.71 -9.69
C ALA A 78 -9.08 19.79 -9.04
N THR A 79 -7.76 19.78 -9.30
CA THR A 79 -6.79 20.75 -8.79
C THR A 79 -6.41 21.84 -9.80
N GLU A 80 -6.88 21.75 -11.05
CA GLU A 80 -6.73 22.79 -12.06
C GLU A 80 -7.91 23.78 -11.91
N GLU A 81 -7.65 24.89 -11.21
CA GLU A 81 -8.36 26.17 -11.36
C GLU A 81 -7.57 27.06 -12.33
#